data_AF-A0A7C1B4N2-F1
#
_entry.id   AF-A0A7C1B4N2-F1
#
_cell.length_a   1.000
_cell.length_b   1.000
_cell.length_c   1.000
_cell.angle_alpha   90.00
_cell.angle_beta   90.00
_cell.angle_gamma   90.00
#
_symmetry.space_group_name_H-M   'P 1'
#
loop_
_entity.id
_entity.type
_entity.pdbx_description
1 polymer ?
#
loop_
_entity_poly.entity_id
_entity_poly.type
_entity_poly.pdbx_seq_one_letter_code
_entity_poly.pdbx_strand_id
1 'polypeptide(L)'
;MKAQAVFVVLIVLMVASATSLIWGMVITERLHVISQASEAVKAFYAADSALDCKFYKTYIDQTESCPPSLTNGTKANLEKLPSPSNVTLIKATGWTLKTQVYRALTAKF
;
A
#
# COMPACT_ATOMS: atom_id res chain seq x y z
N MET A 1 -28.54 -44.81 -24.85
CA MET A 1 -27.42 -44.82 -23.87
C MET A 1 -26.20 -44.01 -24.33
N LYS A 2 -25.66 -44.18 -25.56
CA LYS A 2 -24.47 -43.43 -26.03
C LYS A 2 -24.66 -41.90 -26.11
N ALA A 3 -25.80 -41.42 -26.61
CA ALA A 3 -26.08 -39.98 -26.69
C ALA A 3 -26.25 -39.29 -25.33
N GLN A 4 -26.83 -39.99 -24.35
CA GLN A 4 -26.94 -39.50 -22.97
C GLN A 4 -25.57 -39.35 -22.30
N ALA A 5 -24.66 -40.30 -22.54
CA ALA A 5 -23.29 -40.22 -22.01
C ALA A 5 -22.52 -39.01 -22.56
N VAL A 6 -22.63 -38.75 -23.88
CA VAL A 6 -22.00 -37.57 -24.50
C VAL A 6 -22.59 -36.26 -23.95
N PHE A 7 -23.91 -36.22 -23.73
CA PHE A 7 -24.57 -35.04 -23.17
C PHE A 7 -24.12 -34.75 -21.73
N VAL A 8 -23.99 -35.78 -20.90
CA VAL A 8 -23.48 -35.65 -19.53
C VAL A 8 -22.03 -35.15 -19.53
N VAL A 9 -21.17 -35.68 -20.41
CA VAL A 9 -19.78 -35.23 -20.52
C VAL A 9 -19.70 -33.76 -20.93
N LEU A 10 -20.53 -33.30 -21.86
CA LEU A 10 -20.59 -31.89 -22.27
C LEU A 10 -21.02 -30.97 -21.13
N ILE A 11 -22.03 -31.36 -20.35
CA ILE A 11 -22.47 -30.58 -19.18
C ILE A 11 -21.34 -30.48 -18.15
N VAL A 12 -20.67 -31.59 -17.84
CA VAL A 12 -19.57 -31.61 -16.88
C VAL A 12 -18.41 -30.71 -17.35
N LEU A 13 -18.08 -30.74 -18.64
CA LEU A 13 -17.07 -29.85 -19.24
C LEU A 13 -17.45 -28.37 -19.14
N MET A 14 -18.72 -28.03 -19.40
CA MET A 14 -19.21 -26.65 -19.27
C MET A 14 -19.18 -26.17 -17.82
N VAL A 15 -19.56 -27.02 -16.86
CA VAL A 15 -19.49 -26.67 -15.42
C VAL A 15 -18.05 -26.53 -14.96
N ALA A 16 -17.14 -27.41 -15.41
CA ALA A 16 -15.72 -27.31 -15.08
C ALA A 16 -15.07 -26.04 -15.66
N SER A 17 -15.42 -25.64 -16.88
CA SER A 17 -14.89 -24.40 -17.48
C SER A 17 -15.47 -23.16 -16.79
N ALA A 18 -16.77 -23.13 -16.48
CA ALA A 18 -17.38 -22.02 -15.76
C ALA A 18 -16.80 -21.85 -14.35
N THR A 19 -16.64 -22.95 -13.61
CA THR A 19 -16.05 -22.92 -12.25
C THR A 19 -14.60 -22.46 -12.26
N SER A 20 -13.78 -22.93 -13.22
CA SER A 20 -12.39 -22.48 -13.33
C SER A 20 -12.27 -20.99 -13.65
N LEU A 21 -13.15 -20.44 -14.51
CA LEU A 21 -13.21 -19.01 -14.79
C LEU A 21 -13.58 -18.19 -13.54
N ILE A 22 -14.59 -18.62 -12.79
CA ILE A 22 -15.00 -17.95 -11.54
C ILE A 22 -13.85 -17.92 -10.54
N TRP A 23 -13.18 -19.04 -10.31
CA TRP A 23 -12.02 -19.10 -9.41
C TRP A 23 -10.86 -18.24 -9.92
N GLY A 24 -10.61 -18.20 -11.23
CA GLY A 24 -9.60 -17.34 -11.85
C GLY A 24 -9.86 -15.86 -11.60
N MET A 25 -11.12 -15.41 -11.72
CA MET A 25 -11.52 -14.03 -11.42
C MET A 25 -11.30 -13.71 -9.93
N VAL A 26 -11.76 -14.58 -9.02
CA VAL A 26 -11.61 -14.40 -7.57
C VAL A 26 -10.13 -14.29 -7.16
N ILE A 27 -9.26 -15.12 -7.72
CA ILE A 27 -7.81 -15.06 -7.44
C ILE A 27 -7.22 -13.75 -7.93
N THR A 28 -7.61 -13.30 -9.13
CA THR A 28 -7.11 -12.05 -9.71
C THR A 28 -7.51 -10.83 -8.87
N GLU A 29 -8.75 -10.78 -8.38
CA GLU A 29 -9.19 -9.74 -7.45
C GLU A 29 -8.40 -9.76 -6.14
N ARG A 30 -8.20 -10.96 -5.54
CA ARG A 30 -7.39 -11.08 -4.32
C ARG A 30 -5.96 -10.62 -4.54
N LEU A 31 -5.36 -10.93 -5.69
CA LEU A 31 -4.02 -10.48 -6.06
C LEU A 31 -3.96 -8.95 -6.15
N HIS A 32 -4.99 -8.34 -6.73
CA HIS A 32 -5.10 -6.89 -6.84
C HIS A 32 -5.16 -6.22 -5.46
N VAL A 33 -5.99 -6.75 -4.55
CA VAL A 33 -6.11 -6.24 -3.17
C VAL A 33 -4.77 -6.37 -2.42
N ILE A 34 -4.09 -7.50 -2.54
CA ILE A 34 -2.77 -7.71 -1.91
C ILE A 34 -1.74 -6.72 -2.48
N SER A 35 -1.75 -6.48 -3.78
CA SER A 35 -0.86 -5.49 -4.40
C SER A 35 -1.12 -4.08 -3.85
N GLN A 36 -2.38 -3.67 -3.71
CA GLN A 36 -2.71 -2.38 -3.11
C GLN A 36 -2.28 -2.29 -1.65
N ALA A 37 -2.45 -3.37 -0.88
CA ALA A 37 -2.00 -3.44 0.50
C ALA A 37 -0.47 -3.31 0.60
N SER A 38 0.27 -3.97 -0.29
CA SER A 38 1.73 -3.85 -0.37
C SER A 38 2.17 -2.41 -0.66
N GLU A 39 1.54 -1.75 -1.63
CA GLU A 39 1.83 -0.33 -1.93
C GLU A 39 1.45 0.59 -0.76
N ALA A 40 0.36 0.31 -0.04
CA ALA A 40 0.01 1.03 1.18
C ALA A 40 1.07 0.88 2.28
N VAL A 41 1.64 -0.31 2.47
CA VAL A 41 2.73 -0.54 3.44
C VAL A 41 3.98 0.23 3.04
N LYS A 42 4.33 0.26 1.75
CA LYS A 42 5.46 1.07 1.26
C LYS A 42 5.26 2.56 1.52
N ALA A 43 4.05 3.07 1.26
CA ALA A 43 3.68 4.46 1.55
C ALA A 43 3.74 4.76 3.06
N PHE A 44 3.34 3.81 3.91
CA PHE A 44 3.40 3.97 5.36
C PHE A 44 4.84 4.00 5.87
N TYR A 45 5.67 3.04 5.46
CA TYR A 45 7.10 3.00 5.79
C TYR A 45 7.82 4.27 5.35
N ALA A 46 7.40 4.84 4.22
CA ALA A 46 7.94 6.10 3.73
C ALA A 46 7.63 7.29 4.65
N ALA A 47 6.39 7.39 5.13
CA ALA A 47 5.99 8.41 6.10
C ALA A 47 6.75 8.24 7.42
N ASP A 48 6.90 6.99 7.88
CA ASP A 48 7.55 6.64 9.15
C ASP A 48 9.04 6.99 9.13
N SER A 49 9.75 6.58 8.08
CA SER A 49 11.18 6.91 7.89
C SER A 49 11.43 8.42 7.85
N ALA A 50 10.49 9.19 7.28
CA ALA A 50 10.59 10.65 7.26
C ALA A 50 10.41 11.25 8.66
N LEU A 51 9.50 10.72 9.48
CA LEU A 51 9.37 11.11 10.89
C LEU A 51 10.65 10.78 11.65
N ASP A 52 11.15 9.55 11.54
CA ASP A 52 12.35 9.10 12.24
C ASP A 52 13.57 9.96 11.93
N CYS A 53 13.78 10.32 10.66
CA CYS A 53 14.86 11.24 10.30
C CYS A 53 14.65 12.62 10.95
N LYS A 54 13.41 13.11 10.98
CA LYS A 54 13.10 14.39 11.64
C LYS A 54 13.39 14.33 13.14
N PHE A 55 13.06 13.22 13.79
CA PHE A 55 13.37 12.97 15.20
C PHE A 55 14.88 12.93 15.45
N TYR A 56 15.60 12.13 14.67
CA TYR A 56 17.05 12.02 14.76
C TYR A 56 17.71 13.39 14.62
N LYS A 57 17.24 14.18 13.65
CA LYS A 57 17.70 15.55 13.46
C LYS A 57 17.42 16.45 14.66
N THR A 58 16.26 16.32 15.30
CA THR A 58 15.90 17.18 16.43
C THR A 58 16.66 16.82 17.72
N TYR A 59 16.86 15.54 18.00
CA TYR A 59 17.37 15.08 19.29
C TYR A 59 18.84 14.64 19.28
N ILE A 60 19.39 14.24 18.13
CA ILE A 60 20.72 13.63 18.03
C ILE A 60 21.66 14.50 17.20
N ASP A 61 21.34 14.77 15.92
CA ASP A 61 22.19 15.55 15.02
C ASP A 61 21.42 16.56 14.17
N GLN A 62 21.46 17.83 14.57
CA GLN A 62 20.75 18.93 13.88
C GLN A 62 21.26 19.21 12.47
N THR A 63 22.48 18.75 12.14
CA THR A 63 23.10 18.97 10.83
C THR A 63 22.74 17.89 9.82
N GLU A 64 22.16 16.76 10.26
CA GLU A 64 21.74 15.68 9.39
C GLU A 64 20.79 16.19 8.29
N SER A 65 21.12 15.88 7.05
CA SER A 65 20.30 16.20 5.90
C SER A 65 19.32 15.05 5.69
N CYS A 66 18.04 15.30 5.93
CA CYS A 66 16.97 14.34 5.68
C CYS A 66 16.33 14.58 4.30
N PRO A 67 16.82 13.99 3.19
CA PRO A 67 16.07 13.98 1.95
C PRO A 67 15.02 12.87 2.00
N PRO A 68 13.71 13.16 1.88
CA PRO A 68 12.69 12.12 1.82
C PRO A 68 12.56 11.53 0.39
N SER A 69 13.69 11.25 -0.26
CA SER A 69 13.73 10.45 -1.48
C SER A 69 14.03 9.00 -1.10
N LEU A 70 12.99 8.28 -0.71
CA LEU A 70 13.14 6.87 -0.40
C LEU A 70 13.37 6.10 -1.71
N THR A 71 14.50 5.41 -1.77
CA THR A 71 14.96 4.65 -2.91
C THR A 71 14.12 3.38 -3.08
N ASN A 72 12.90 3.52 -3.64
CA ASN A 72 12.11 2.41 -4.21
C ASN A 72 10.77 2.90 -4.78
N GLY A 73 10.78 4.00 -5.54
CA GLY A 73 9.56 4.53 -6.14
C GLY A 73 8.54 5.04 -5.12
N THR A 74 9.00 5.40 -3.91
CA THR A 74 8.21 6.08 -2.89
C THR A 74 8.76 7.47 -2.64
N LYS A 75 7.91 8.36 -2.18
CA LYS A 75 8.28 9.71 -1.72
C LYS A 75 7.65 9.94 -0.36
N ALA A 76 8.27 10.80 0.42
CA ALA A 76 7.65 11.30 1.63
C ALA A 76 7.73 12.83 1.69
N ASN A 77 6.86 13.43 2.48
CA ASN A 77 6.83 14.84 2.78
C ASN A 77 6.55 15.03 4.26
N LEU A 78 7.07 16.13 4.81
CA LEU A 78 6.87 16.52 6.20
C LEU A 78 6.25 17.90 6.23
N GLU A 79 5.15 18.03 6.95
CA GLU A 79 4.42 19.27 7.13
C GLU A 79 4.27 19.55 8.63
N LYS A 80 4.51 20.79 9.06
CA LYS A 80 4.24 21.23 10.42
C LYS A 80 2.82 21.76 10.49
N LEU A 81 1.99 21.20 11.36
CA LEU A 81 0.61 21.62 11.54
C LEU A 81 0.50 22.73 12.60
N PRO A 82 -0.47 23.65 12.46
CA PRO A 82 -0.78 24.62 13.51
C PRO A 82 -1.26 23.90 14.77
N SER A 83 -0.77 24.33 15.93
CA SER A 83 -1.01 23.67 17.21
C SER A 83 -0.99 24.70 18.35
N PRO A 84 -1.79 24.52 19.42
CA PRO A 84 -1.80 25.43 20.57
C PRO A 84 -0.42 25.52 21.24
N SER A 85 -0.15 26.67 21.88
CA SER A 85 1.16 27.04 22.41
C SER A 85 1.73 25.96 23.34
N ASN A 86 2.91 25.47 22.98
CA ASN A 86 3.71 24.37 23.61
C ASN A 86 3.55 22.98 23.00
N VAL A 87 2.80 22.81 21.91
CA VAL A 87 2.78 21.54 21.18
C VAL A 87 3.20 21.77 19.72
N THR A 88 4.14 20.98 19.22
CA THR A 88 4.49 20.88 17.80
C THR A 88 3.86 19.63 17.21
N LEU A 89 2.92 19.82 16.28
CA LEU A 89 2.34 18.73 15.49
C LEU A 89 3.10 18.63 14.16
N ILE A 90 3.62 17.44 13.85
CA ILE A 90 4.24 17.13 12.56
C ILE A 90 3.43 16.05 11.88
N LYS A 91 3.06 16.29 10.63
CA LYS A 91 2.43 15.32 9.75
C LYS A 91 3.44 14.86 8.71
N ALA A 92 3.74 13.58 8.70
CA ALA A 92 4.45 12.96 7.61
C ALA A 92 3.47 12.29 6.66
N THR A 93 3.65 12.52 5.36
CA THR A 93 2.91 11.84 4.32
C THR A 93 3.87 11.05 3.45
N GLY A 94 3.56 9.79 3.19
CA GLY A 94 4.31 8.93 2.29
C GLY A 94 3.41 8.44 1.17
N TRP A 95 3.97 8.32 -0.03
CA TRP A 95 3.23 7.81 -1.18
C TRP A 95 4.09 7.07 -2.18
N THR A 96 3.45 6.18 -2.91
CA THR A 96 4.04 5.40 -4.00
C THR A 96 3.89 6.16 -5.33
N LEU A 97 4.94 6.28 -6.13
CA LEU A 97 4.90 6.95 -7.43
C LEU A 97 4.03 6.22 -8.45
N LYS A 98 3.93 4.89 -8.35
CA LYS A 98 3.22 4.05 -9.31
C LYS A 98 1.70 4.06 -9.11
N THR A 99 1.25 3.81 -7.89
CA THR A 99 -0.18 3.68 -7.56
C THR A 99 -0.77 4.91 -6.88
N GLN A 100 0.05 5.91 -6.57
CA GLN A 100 -0.36 7.12 -5.85
C GLN A 100 -1.15 6.80 -4.57
N VAL A 101 -0.81 5.71 -3.88
CA VAL A 101 -1.41 5.39 -2.58
C VAL A 101 -0.74 6.27 -1.55
N TYR A 102 -1.55 7.06 -0.82
CA TYR A 102 -1.08 7.97 0.22
C TYR A 102 -1.33 7.38 1.61
N ARG A 103 -0.36 7.52 2.50
CA ARG A 103 -0.48 7.25 3.93
C ARG A 103 0.10 8.42 4.71
N ALA A 104 -0.51 8.74 5.84
CA ALA A 104 -0.10 9.85 6.68
C ALA A 104 0.05 9.38 8.12
N LEU A 105 1.10 9.88 8.77
CA LEU A 105 1.38 9.71 10.18
C LEU A 105 1.44 11.10 10.80
N THR A 106 0.86 11.25 12.00
CA THR A 106 0.92 12.49 12.75
C THR A 106 1.58 12.22 14.08
N ALA A 107 2.63 12.97 14.39
CA ALA A 107 3.33 12.90 15.65
C ALA A 107 3.20 14.24 16.40
N LYS A 108 3.13 14.14 17.73
CA LYS A 108 2.94 15.26 18.65
C LYS A 108 4.16 15.37 19.55
N PHE A 109 4.74 16.57 19.62
CA PHE A 109 5.90 16.93 20.45
C PHE A 109 5.58 18.09 21.36
#